data_AF-A0A2H4VBE1-F1
#
_entry.id   AF-A0A2H4VBE1-F1
#
_cell.length_a   1.000
_cell.length_b   1.000
_cell.length_c   1.000
_cell.angle_alpha   90.00
_cell.angle_beta   90.00
_cell.angle_gamma   90.00
#
_symmetry.space_group_name_H-M   'P 1'
#
loop_
_entity.id
_entity.type
_entity.pdbx_description
1 polymer ?
#
loop_
_entity_poly.entity_id
_entity_poly.type
_entity_poly.pdbx_seq_one_letter_code
_entity_poly.pdbx_strand_id
1 'polypeptide(L)'
;MIKLLSDSWHFEDHIRPSKGRKVHLIVDIATDERVLEVPLLKDMEDQVIGLKIRGVNLGRELTFFIKKDHLVIDLGDLNAWTTTPNRDGLYKVRLDLKFTVRDPSFEISPWDLGYDSNLEVDGYLLEKGSVTLPPGLKIKDDKIGVETILKCPNEKHQSVFLNPPADYITKKGKQKHYIFVMEPEIRRIMEMDGCNSSIKICYQAVNERIYYIISIIGFALLLVAILRFYGIVTGDPNLQFDIRFLAASVGFLGLIMGLVREGYELPLRRMVFVSILFLVVDLGLEIILLK
;
A
#
# COMPACT_ATOMS: atom_id res chain seq x y z
N MET A 1 -3.16 -15.09 30.96
CA MET A 1 -3.66 -15.76 29.74
C MET A 1 -4.04 -14.70 28.71
N ILE A 2 -3.63 -14.90 27.46
CA ILE A 2 -3.97 -14.02 26.33
C ILE A 2 -4.66 -14.86 25.26
N LYS A 3 -5.84 -14.44 24.82
CA LYS A 3 -6.59 -15.10 23.73
C LYS A 3 -6.98 -14.07 22.68
N LEU A 4 -6.45 -14.22 21.48
CA LEU A 4 -6.89 -13.45 20.32
C LEU A 4 -8.31 -13.85 19.93
N LEU A 5 -9.23 -12.88 19.86
CA LEU A 5 -10.63 -13.12 19.51
C LEU A 5 -10.91 -12.82 18.05
N SER A 6 -10.39 -11.69 17.57
CA SER A 6 -10.48 -11.25 16.19
C SER A 6 -9.45 -10.17 15.89
N ASP A 7 -9.16 -9.99 14.60
CA ASP A 7 -8.29 -8.94 14.10
C ASP A 7 -8.75 -8.44 12.72
N SER A 8 -8.46 -7.18 12.44
CA SER A 8 -8.78 -6.54 11.17
C SER A 8 -7.65 -5.64 10.69
N TRP A 9 -7.21 -5.86 9.46
CA TRP A 9 -6.04 -5.20 8.89
C TRP A 9 -6.40 -4.26 7.75
N HIS A 10 -6.01 -3.00 7.87
CA HIS A 10 -6.27 -1.99 6.85
C HIS A 10 -4.95 -1.39 6.36
N PHE A 11 -4.67 -1.59 5.08
CA PHE A 11 -3.46 -1.11 4.41
C PHE A 11 -3.80 0.07 3.50
N GLU A 12 -3.01 1.13 3.59
CA GLU A 12 -3.02 2.23 2.64
C GLU A 12 -1.63 2.36 2.03
N ASP A 13 -1.53 2.03 0.75
CA ASP A 13 -0.28 1.96 0.03
C ASP A 13 0.13 3.33 -0.51
N HIS A 14 1.43 3.60 -0.40
CA HIS A 14 2.08 4.72 -1.08
C HIS A 14 3.37 4.24 -1.72
N ILE A 15 3.47 4.35 -3.04
CA ILE A 15 4.65 3.90 -3.81
C ILE A 15 5.90 4.71 -3.47
N ARG A 16 5.73 5.96 -3.00
CA ARG A 16 6.85 6.80 -2.58
C ARG A 16 7.44 6.22 -1.28
N PRO A 17 8.71 5.78 -1.27
CA PRO A 17 9.34 5.23 -0.07
C PRO A 17 9.30 6.19 1.12
N SER A 18 9.36 7.51 0.86
CA SER A 18 9.26 8.55 1.88
C SER A 18 7.91 8.64 2.59
N LYS A 19 6.84 8.06 2.03
CA LYS A 19 5.50 8.02 2.63
C LYS A 19 5.20 6.70 3.32
N GLY A 20 5.89 5.62 2.93
CA GLY A 20 5.69 4.27 3.48
C GLY A 20 4.28 3.72 3.28
N ARG A 21 4.03 2.53 3.80
CA ARG A 21 2.68 1.94 3.90
C ARG A 21 2.06 2.32 5.23
N LYS A 22 0.87 2.93 5.23
CA LYS A 22 0.14 3.12 6.49
C LYS A 22 -0.61 1.84 6.80
N VAL A 23 -0.57 1.47 8.07
CA VAL A 23 -1.24 0.29 8.61
C VAL A 23 -2.16 0.74 9.73
N HIS A 24 -3.40 0.27 9.66
CA HIS A 24 -4.38 0.40 10.73
C HIS A 24 -4.87 -0.99 11.09
N LEU A 25 -4.53 -1.42 12.31
CA LEU A 25 -4.81 -2.74 12.85
C LEU A 25 -5.79 -2.59 14.02
N ILE A 26 -6.89 -3.32 13.98
CA ILE A 26 -7.86 -3.42 15.08
C ILE A 26 -7.83 -4.85 15.60
N VAL A 27 -7.66 -5.01 16.91
CA VAL A 27 -7.54 -6.34 17.55
C VAL A 27 -8.47 -6.42 18.75
N ASP A 28 -9.26 -7.50 18.83
CA ASP A 28 -9.99 -7.89 20.03
C ASP A 28 -9.26 -9.04 20.72
N ILE A 29 -8.96 -8.86 22.01
CA ILE A 29 -8.22 -9.81 22.84
C ILE A 29 -9.03 -10.07 24.12
N ALA A 30 -9.02 -11.30 24.63
CA ALA A 30 -9.44 -11.63 25.98
C ALA A 30 -8.21 -11.90 26.85
N THR A 31 -8.07 -11.17 27.97
CA THR A 31 -6.92 -11.32 28.85
C THR A 31 -7.22 -10.95 30.30
N ASP A 32 -6.50 -11.55 31.23
CA ASP A 32 -6.38 -11.16 32.64
C ASP A 32 -5.03 -10.48 32.95
N GLU A 33 -4.17 -10.31 31.93
CA GLU A 33 -2.85 -9.72 32.07
C GLU A 33 -2.91 -8.20 31.93
N ARG A 34 -2.09 -7.50 32.73
CA ARG A 34 -1.98 -6.03 32.67
C ARG A 34 -0.99 -5.55 31.61
N VAL A 35 -0.13 -6.45 31.14
CA VAL A 35 0.88 -6.17 30.13
C VAL A 35 0.71 -7.20 29.02
N LEU A 36 0.67 -6.75 27.77
CA LEU A 36 0.62 -7.62 26.60
C LEU A 36 1.95 -7.60 25.86
N GLU A 37 2.45 -8.76 25.51
CA GLU A 37 3.53 -8.92 24.54
C GLU A 37 2.94 -9.40 23.21
N VAL A 38 3.10 -8.60 22.16
CA VAL A 38 2.44 -8.85 20.87
C VAL A 38 3.49 -8.91 19.75
N PRO A 39 3.59 -10.01 18.99
CA PRO A 39 4.36 -10.03 17.75
C PRO A 39 3.66 -9.12 16.72
N LEU A 40 4.41 -8.37 15.91
CA LEU A 40 3.81 -7.47 14.91
C LEU A 40 4.52 -7.60 13.56
N LEU A 41 5.80 -7.25 13.52
CA LEU A 41 6.69 -7.36 12.36
C LEU A 41 8.08 -7.74 12.84
N LYS A 42 8.87 -8.43 12.02
CA LYS A 42 10.30 -8.61 12.29
C LYS A 42 11.02 -7.28 12.14
N ASP A 43 12.03 -7.04 12.99
CA ASP A 43 12.85 -5.82 12.99
C ASP A 43 12.02 -4.52 13.09
N MET A 44 11.05 -4.51 14.02
CA MET A 44 10.10 -3.40 14.19
C MET A 44 10.75 -2.04 14.39
N GLU A 45 11.86 -2.00 15.12
CA GLU A 45 12.50 -0.75 15.56
C GLU A 45 12.94 0.13 14.37
N ASP A 46 13.37 -0.50 13.28
CA ASP A 46 13.86 0.20 12.09
C ASP A 46 12.76 0.50 11.07
N GLN A 47 11.69 -0.31 11.07
CA GLN A 47 10.66 -0.28 10.03
C GLN A 47 9.41 0.54 10.41
N VAL A 48 9.07 0.61 11.70
CA VAL A 48 7.81 1.19 12.18
C VAL A 48 8.00 2.65 12.60
N ILE A 49 7.22 3.56 12.01
CA ILE A 49 7.18 4.98 12.38
C ILE A 49 5.81 5.34 12.98
N GLY A 50 5.84 6.14 14.04
CA GLY A 50 4.65 6.86 14.52
C GLY A 50 3.56 5.94 15.04
N LEU A 51 3.95 4.81 15.64
CA LEU A 51 3.03 3.88 16.27
C LEU A 51 2.20 4.60 17.34
N LYS A 52 0.88 4.45 17.24
CA LYS A 52 -0.09 4.90 18.23
C LYS A 52 -1.01 3.74 18.56
N ILE A 53 -1.24 3.51 19.84
CA ILE A 53 -2.07 2.41 20.33
C ILE A 53 -3.18 2.99 21.21
N ARG A 54 -4.42 2.83 20.79
CA ARG A 54 -5.58 3.25 21.57
C ARG A 54 -6.30 2.05 22.17
N GLY A 55 -6.46 2.06 23.48
CA GLY A 55 -7.38 1.16 24.17
C GLY A 55 -8.80 1.65 23.94
N VAL A 56 -9.51 1.06 22.97
CA VAL A 56 -10.83 1.55 22.53
C VAL A 56 -11.82 1.55 23.68
N ASN A 57 -11.86 0.46 24.45
CA ASN A 57 -12.76 0.29 25.59
C ASN A 57 -12.20 0.92 26.88
N LEU A 58 -11.00 1.50 26.84
CA LEU A 58 -10.45 2.35 27.90
C LEU A 58 -10.65 3.84 27.58
N GLY A 59 -10.90 4.17 26.30
CA GLY A 59 -11.12 5.52 25.82
C GLY A 59 -9.85 6.35 25.57
N ARG A 60 -8.64 5.85 25.89
CA ARG A 60 -7.37 6.59 25.85
C ARG A 60 -6.25 5.88 25.09
N GLU A 61 -5.20 6.63 24.77
CA GLU A 61 -3.94 6.09 24.24
C GLU A 61 -3.16 5.34 25.33
N LEU A 62 -2.50 4.26 24.95
CA LEU A 62 -1.75 3.37 25.83
C LEU A 62 -0.24 3.63 25.73
N THR A 63 0.46 3.36 26.81
CA THR A 63 1.92 3.35 26.85
C THR A 63 2.46 2.02 26.32
N PHE A 64 3.54 2.07 25.57
CA PHE A 64 4.15 0.89 24.95
C PHE A 64 5.67 1.02 24.80
N PHE A 65 6.33 -0.11 24.64
CA PHE A 65 7.75 -0.21 24.32
C PHE A 65 7.93 -1.15 23.13
N ILE A 66 8.71 -0.70 22.14
CA ILE A 66 9.10 -1.55 21.01
C ILE A 66 10.39 -2.27 21.41
N LYS A 67 10.38 -3.61 21.33
CA LYS A 67 11.57 -4.45 21.36
C LYS A 67 11.82 -5.00 19.95
N LYS A 68 12.97 -5.61 19.74
CA LYS A 68 13.42 -6.11 18.44
C LYS A 68 12.37 -6.96 17.70
N ASP A 69 11.74 -7.89 18.42
CA ASP A 69 10.85 -8.90 17.83
C ASP A 69 9.38 -8.79 18.29
N HIS A 70 9.07 -7.90 19.25
CA HIS A 70 7.72 -7.79 19.81
C HIS A 70 7.45 -6.41 20.43
N LEU A 71 6.17 -6.12 20.60
CA LEU A 71 5.64 -4.92 21.20
C LEU A 71 5.19 -5.23 22.63
N VAL A 72 5.60 -4.43 23.60
CA VAL A 72 5.12 -4.53 24.99
C VAL A 72 4.13 -3.39 25.22
N ILE A 73 2.87 -3.72 25.50
CA ILE A 73 1.78 -2.76 25.70
C ILE A 73 1.33 -2.81 27.15
N ASP A 74 1.28 -1.67 27.82
CA ASP A 74 0.74 -1.54 29.18
C ASP A 74 -0.77 -1.24 29.12
N LEU A 75 -1.59 -2.18 29.61
CA LEU A 75 -3.05 -2.05 29.67
C LEU A 75 -3.52 -1.35 30.95
N GLY A 76 -2.64 -1.18 31.94
CA GLY A 76 -2.98 -0.66 33.26
C GLY A 76 -3.93 -1.57 34.05
N ASP A 77 -4.78 -0.96 34.88
CA ASP A 77 -5.80 -1.69 35.64
C ASP A 77 -6.95 -2.12 34.74
N LEU A 78 -7.15 -3.43 34.59
CA LEU A 78 -8.21 -4.01 33.77
C LEU A 78 -9.62 -3.63 34.26
N ASN A 79 -9.79 -3.34 35.56
CA ASN A 79 -11.08 -2.90 36.10
C ASN A 79 -11.50 -1.51 35.59
N ALA A 80 -10.56 -0.71 35.09
CA ALA A 80 -10.84 0.60 34.52
C ALA A 80 -11.35 0.51 33.07
N TRP A 81 -11.27 -0.66 32.43
CA TRP A 81 -11.79 -0.88 31.09
C TRP A 81 -13.31 -1.03 31.15
N THR A 82 -14.03 -0.51 30.15
CA THR A 82 -15.50 -0.62 30.07
C THR A 82 -15.94 -1.99 29.58
N THR A 83 -15.41 -3.06 30.17
CA THR A 83 -15.75 -4.47 29.89
C THR A 83 -15.83 -5.25 31.19
N THR A 84 -16.72 -6.24 31.22
CA THR A 84 -16.82 -7.16 32.35
C THR A 84 -16.02 -8.43 32.05
N PRO A 85 -15.38 -9.04 33.06
CA PRO A 85 -14.70 -10.31 32.86
C PRO A 85 -15.70 -11.38 32.41
N ASN A 86 -15.26 -12.27 31.52
CA ASN A 86 -16.06 -13.40 31.07
C ASN A 86 -16.14 -14.49 32.17
N ARG A 87 -16.76 -15.63 31.85
CA ARG A 87 -16.88 -16.77 32.80
C ARG A 87 -15.53 -17.31 33.27
N ASP A 88 -14.48 -17.11 32.47
CA ASP A 88 -13.12 -17.54 32.74
C ASP A 88 -12.28 -16.45 33.45
N GLY A 89 -12.90 -15.32 33.82
CA GLY A 89 -12.23 -14.20 34.48
C GLY A 89 -11.47 -13.25 33.54
N LEU A 90 -11.57 -13.43 32.22
CA LEU A 90 -10.83 -12.65 31.22
C LEU A 90 -11.58 -11.39 30.79
N TYR A 91 -10.90 -10.25 30.77
CA TYR A 91 -11.42 -8.99 30.28
C TYR A 91 -11.31 -8.91 28.76
N LYS A 92 -12.37 -8.41 28.11
CA LYS A 92 -12.31 -8.09 26.69
C LYS A 92 -11.61 -6.74 26.50
N VAL A 93 -10.52 -6.75 25.73
CA VAL A 93 -9.68 -5.61 25.40
C VAL A 93 -9.75 -5.40 23.89
N ARG A 94 -10.07 -4.18 23.45
CA ARG A 94 -10.00 -3.78 22.04
C ARG A 94 -8.90 -2.76 21.84
N LEU A 95 -7.97 -3.08 20.95
CA LEU A 95 -6.84 -2.22 20.60
C LEU A 95 -7.01 -1.69 19.17
N ASP A 96 -6.72 -0.40 18.99
CA ASP A 96 -6.65 0.28 17.69
C ASP A 96 -5.21 0.80 17.51
N LEU A 97 -4.46 0.14 16.63
CA LEU A 97 -3.05 0.41 16.34
C LEU A 97 -2.93 1.11 14.99
N LYS A 98 -2.20 2.23 14.95
CA LYS A 98 -1.92 2.98 13.72
C LYS A 98 -0.44 3.27 13.61
N PHE A 99 0.15 2.93 12.47
CA PHE A 99 1.58 3.13 12.22
C PHE A 99 1.90 3.18 10.73
N THR A 100 3.14 3.55 10.40
CA THR A 100 3.66 3.54 9.03
C THR A 100 4.86 2.60 8.93
N VAL A 101 4.89 1.75 7.91
CA VAL A 101 6.03 0.90 7.56
C VAL A 101 6.87 1.61 6.50
N ARG A 102 8.17 1.85 6.80
CA ARG A 102 9.10 2.59 5.91
C ARG A 102 9.35 1.90 4.58
N ASP A 103 9.69 0.62 4.63
CA ASP A 103 9.99 -0.18 3.46
C ASP A 103 9.02 -1.37 3.38
N PRO A 104 7.85 -1.17 2.74
CA PRO A 104 6.81 -2.19 2.68
C PRO A 104 7.09 -3.32 1.67
N SER A 105 8.35 -3.47 1.21
CA SER A 105 8.79 -4.52 0.28
C SER A 105 8.02 -4.52 -1.04
N PHE A 106 7.90 -3.35 -1.66
CA PHE A 106 7.32 -3.23 -3.00
C PHE A 106 8.31 -3.62 -4.08
N GLU A 107 7.95 -4.60 -4.91
CA GLU A 107 8.67 -4.92 -6.14
C GLU A 107 8.04 -4.13 -7.29
N ILE A 108 8.63 -2.96 -7.61
CA ILE A 108 8.15 -2.10 -8.68
C ILE A 108 8.47 -2.74 -10.03
N SER A 109 7.47 -2.81 -10.92
CA SER A 109 7.68 -3.30 -12.29
C SER A 109 8.75 -2.47 -13.01
N PRO A 110 9.66 -3.08 -13.81
CA PRO A 110 10.72 -2.35 -14.52
C PRO A 110 10.24 -1.18 -15.38
N TRP A 111 8.98 -1.22 -15.82
CA TRP A 111 8.34 -0.23 -16.68
C TRP A 111 7.39 0.71 -15.93
N ASP A 112 7.43 0.72 -14.59
CA ASP A 112 6.51 1.48 -13.73
C ASP A 112 5.03 1.21 -14.08
N LEU A 113 4.70 -0.05 -14.43
CA LEU A 113 3.33 -0.47 -14.80
C LEU A 113 2.49 -0.92 -13.58
N GLY A 114 3.00 -0.63 -12.38
CA GLY A 114 2.49 -1.15 -11.13
C GLY A 114 3.59 -1.73 -10.25
N TYR A 115 3.17 -2.52 -9.26
CA TYR A 115 4.06 -3.18 -8.32
C TYR A 115 3.44 -4.46 -7.79
N ASP A 116 4.31 -5.37 -7.34
CA ASP A 116 3.93 -6.52 -6.54
C ASP A 116 4.15 -6.17 -5.06
N SER A 117 3.14 -6.47 -4.24
CA SER A 117 3.17 -6.26 -2.80
C SER A 117 3.20 -7.61 -2.10
N ASN A 118 4.15 -7.76 -1.18
CA ASN A 118 4.24 -8.90 -0.28
C ASN A 118 4.31 -8.38 1.16
N LEU A 119 3.33 -8.71 1.99
CA LEU A 119 3.33 -8.36 3.41
C LEU A 119 3.19 -9.62 4.25
N GLU A 120 4.20 -9.94 5.05
CA GLU A 120 4.13 -11.01 6.05
C GLU A 120 3.80 -10.41 7.43
N VAL A 121 2.86 -11.02 8.12
CA VAL A 121 2.43 -10.65 9.47
C VAL A 121 2.43 -11.90 10.35
N ASP A 122 3.10 -11.85 11.50
CA ASP A 122 3.23 -12.98 12.43
C ASP A 122 2.20 -12.89 13.57
N GLY A 123 1.54 -14.01 13.91
CA GLY A 123 0.75 -14.14 15.15
C GLY A 123 -0.69 -13.62 15.12
N TYR A 124 -1.27 -13.40 13.95
CA TYR A 124 -2.64 -12.91 13.77
C TYR A 124 -3.51 -13.90 12.98
N LEU A 125 -4.83 -13.72 13.00
CA LEU A 125 -5.81 -14.59 12.33
C LEU A 125 -6.30 -14.02 10.98
N LEU A 126 -6.18 -12.70 10.78
CA LEU A 126 -6.70 -11.92 9.65
C LEU A 126 -8.16 -12.26 9.35
N GLU A 127 -9.11 -11.99 10.26
CA GLU A 127 -10.53 -12.26 9.94
C GLU A 127 -11.05 -11.40 8.78
N LYS A 128 -10.62 -10.15 8.74
CA LYS A 128 -11.01 -9.18 7.72
C LYS A 128 -9.82 -8.31 7.36
N GLY A 129 -9.74 -7.91 6.12
CA GLY A 129 -8.78 -6.90 5.71
C GLY A 129 -9.28 -5.95 4.65
N SER A 130 -8.47 -4.92 4.41
CA SER A 130 -8.67 -4.05 3.27
C SER A 130 -7.35 -3.49 2.75
N VAL A 131 -7.29 -3.29 1.43
CA VAL A 131 -6.17 -2.63 0.74
C VAL A 131 -6.70 -1.38 0.04
N THR A 132 -6.09 -0.25 0.32
CA THR A 132 -6.33 1.02 -0.38
C THR A 132 -5.15 1.33 -1.27
N LEU A 133 -5.38 1.39 -2.57
CA LEU A 133 -4.33 1.68 -3.54
C LEU A 133 -4.19 3.18 -3.82
N PRO A 134 -2.99 3.64 -4.25
CA PRO A 134 -2.82 4.96 -4.83
C PRO A 134 -3.79 5.22 -5.99
N PRO A 135 -4.19 6.49 -6.22
CA PRO A 135 -5.00 6.86 -7.39
C PRO A 135 -4.32 6.43 -8.70
N GLY A 136 -5.11 5.94 -9.65
CA GLY A 136 -4.60 5.48 -10.96
C GLY A 136 -4.23 4.00 -11.03
N LEU A 137 -4.28 3.29 -9.89
CA LEU A 137 -4.02 1.85 -9.82
C LEU A 137 -5.28 1.04 -9.48
N LYS A 138 -5.22 -0.26 -9.81
CA LYS A 138 -6.18 -1.29 -9.43
C LYS A 138 -5.46 -2.60 -9.11
N ILE A 139 -6.09 -3.48 -8.33
CA ILE A 139 -5.59 -4.85 -8.16
C ILE A 139 -5.86 -5.64 -9.44
N LYS A 140 -4.88 -6.41 -9.89
CA LYS A 140 -5.02 -7.28 -11.07
C LYS A 140 -6.05 -8.37 -10.77
N ASP A 141 -7.00 -8.52 -11.70
CA ASP A 141 -8.13 -9.46 -11.60
C ASP A 141 -8.98 -9.31 -10.32
N ASP A 142 -8.80 -8.20 -9.60
CA ASP A 142 -9.39 -7.93 -8.29
C ASP A 142 -9.17 -9.06 -7.25
N LYS A 143 -8.06 -9.80 -7.39
CA LYS A 143 -7.70 -10.94 -6.55
C LYS A 143 -6.60 -10.60 -5.56
N ILE A 144 -6.77 -11.03 -4.32
CA ILE A 144 -5.80 -10.86 -3.24
C ILE A 144 -5.34 -12.26 -2.83
N GLY A 145 -4.05 -12.53 -2.99
CA GLY A 145 -3.41 -13.74 -2.50
C GLY A 145 -3.23 -13.66 -0.99
N VAL A 146 -3.64 -14.70 -0.29
CA VAL A 146 -3.40 -14.88 1.15
C VAL A 146 -2.75 -16.24 1.34
N GLU A 147 -1.50 -16.23 1.76
CA GLU A 147 -0.76 -17.44 2.13
C GLU A 147 -0.74 -17.55 3.65
N THR A 148 -1.29 -18.64 4.18
CA THR A 148 -1.14 -18.97 5.60
C THR A 148 0.01 -19.95 5.74
N ILE A 149 1.00 -19.59 6.55
CA ILE A 149 2.20 -20.39 6.80
C ILE A 149 2.15 -20.88 8.24
N LEU A 150 2.06 -22.19 8.44
CA LEU A 150 2.12 -22.84 9.75
C LEU A 150 3.54 -23.35 10.01
N LYS A 151 4.12 -22.88 11.11
CA LYS A 151 5.44 -23.29 11.63
C LYS A 151 5.21 -24.10 12.90
N CYS A 152 5.03 -25.41 12.75
CA CYS A 152 4.86 -26.35 13.85
C CYS A 152 6.21 -26.96 14.26
N PRO A 153 6.52 -27.09 15.56
CA PRO A 153 7.71 -27.81 16.00
C PRO A 153 7.60 -29.29 15.61
N ASN A 154 8.61 -29.80 14.89
CA ASN A 154 8.75 -31.19 14.42
C ASN A 154 7.90 -31.64 13.21
N GLU A 155 7.23 -30.74 12.51
CA GLU A 155 6.56 -31.06 11.23
C GLU A 155 7.13 -30.26 10.05
N LYS A 156 6.92 -30.77 8.83
CA LYS A 156 7.23 -29.99 7.61
C LYS A 156 6.30 -28.77 7.57
N HIS A 157 6.86 -27.63 7.17
CA HIS A 157 6.10 -26.40 6.97
C HIS A 157 4.87 -26.68 6.10
N GLN A 158 3.69 -26.33 6.61
CA GLN A 158 2.44 -26.39 5.83
C GLN A 158 2.07 -24.98 5.41
N SER A 159 1.94 -24.76 4.11
CA SER A 159 1.52 -23.48 3.53
C SER A 159 0.22 -23.69 2.75
N VAL A 160 -0.82 -22.94 3.08
CA VAL A 160 -2.07 -22.91 2.34
C VAL A 160 -2.16 -21.56 1.62
N PHE A 161 -2.07 -21.59 0.29
CA PHE A 161 -2.24 -20.40 -0.54
C PHE A 161 -3.66 -20.33 -1.08
N LEU A 162 -4.31 -19.22 -0.81
CA LEU A 162 -5.64 -18.90 -1.31
C LEU A 162 -5.56 -17.61 -2.09
N ASN A 163 -6.34 -17.52 -3.16
CA ASN A 163 -6.40 -16.32 -3.98
C ASN A 163 -7.85 -15.86 -4.17
N PRO A 164 -8.55 -15.53 -3.07
CA PRO A 164 -9.93 -15.10 -3.15
C PRO A 164 -10.04 -13.79 -3.97
N PRO A 165 -11.10 -13.62 -4.75
CA PRO A 165 -11.47 -12.30 -5.24
C PRO A 165 -11.83 -11.40 -4.04
N ALA A 166 -11.62 -10.09 -4.18
CA ALA A 166 -12.10 -9.15 -3.17
C ALA A 166 -13.64 -9.21 -3.09
N ASP A 167 -14.18 -9.31 -1.87
CA ASP A 167 -15.62 -9.36 -1.64
C ASP A 167 -16.31 -8.06 -2.10
N TYR A 168 -15.67 -6.92 -1.84
CA TYR A 168 -16.19 -5.61 -2.19
C TYR A 168 -15.10 -4.67 -2.68
N ILE A 169 -15.42 -3.91 -3.73
CA ILE A 169 -14.58 -2.82 -4.24
C ILE A 169 -15.35 -1.52 -4.08
N THR A 170 -14.82 -0.62 -3.27
CA THR A 170 -15.39 0.71 -3.05
C THR A 170 -14.43 1.79 -3.54
N LYS A 171 -14.93 3.01 -3.76
CA LYS A 171 -14.11 4.17 -4.05
C LYS A 171 -14.08 5.10 -2.85
N LYS A 172 -12.89 5.36 -2.32
CA LYS A 172 -12.65 6.35 -1.27
C LYS A 172 -12.01 7.57 -1.91
N GLY A 173 -12.85 8.53 -2.31
CA GLY A 173 -12.41 9.66 -3.14
C GLY A 173 -11.88 9.17 -4.49
N LYS A 174 -10.58 9.38 -4.75
CA LYS A 174 -9.89 8.98 -6.00
C LYS A 174 -9.23 7.61 -5.92
N GLN A 175 -9.21 6.98 -4.74
CA GLN A 175 -8.55 5.71 -4.48
C GLN A 175 -9.54 4.55 -4.55
N LYS A 176 -9.04 3.39 -4.99
CA LYS A 176 -9.78 2.13 -4.90
C LYS A 176 -9.48 1.45 -3.56
N HIS A 177 -10.55 0.99 -2.92
CA HIS A 177 -10.52 0.34 -1.63
C HIS A 177 -11.13 -1.04 -1.75
N TYR A 178 -10.28 -2.05 -1.59
CA TYR A 178 -10.59 -3.46 -1.70
C TYR A 178 -10.81 -4.02 -0.30
N ILE A 179 -11.95 -4.64 -0.05
CA ILE A 179 -12.28 -5.27 1.23
C ILE A 179 -12.38 -6.76 0.98
N PHE A 180 -11.76 -7.54 1.87
CA PHE A 180 -11.81 -8.99 1.85
C PHE A 180 -12.09 -9.54 3.24
N VAL A 181 -12.84 -10.64 3.32
CA VAL A 181 -13.21 -11.37 4.53
C VAL A 181 -12.73 -12.80 4.37
N MET A 182 -12.01 -13.31 5.37
CA MET A 182 -11.46 -14.65 5.30
C MET A 182 -12.53 -15.70 5.58
N GLU A 183 -12.48 -16.80 4.83
CA GLU A 183 -13.41 -17.90 5.04
C GLU A 183 -13.17 -18.61 6.40
N PRO A 184 -14.23 -19.09 7.07
CA PRO A 184 -14.12 -19.71 8.39
C PRO A 184 -13.25 -20.98 8.45
N GLU A 185 -13.04 -21.65 7.31
CA GLU A 185 -12.24 -22.88 7.24
C GLU A 185 -10.75 -22.60 7.44
N ILE A 186 -10.28 -21.45 6.97
CA ILE A 186 -8.89 -20.97 7.11
C ILE A 186 -8.60 -20.68 8.58
N ARG A 187 -9.59 -20.10 9.28
CA ARG A 187 -9.51 -19.83 10.73
C ARG A 187 -9.21 -21.09 11.54
N ARG A 188 -9.83 -22.23 11.19
CA ARG A 188 -9.63 -23.51 11.91
C ARG A 188 -8.22 -24.06 11.75
N ILE A 189 -7.59 -23.82 10.60
CA ILE A 189 -6.20 -24.22 10.34
C ILE A 189 -5.24 -23.39 11.20
N MET A 190 -5.60 -22.12 11.48
CA MET A 190 -4.78 -21.18 12.25
C MET A 190 -4.91 -21.31 13.78
N GLU A 191 -5.95 -21.97 14.26
CA GLU A 191 -6.19 -22.25 15.69
C GLU A 191 -5.56 -23.59 16.15
N MET A 192 -4.71 -24.23 15.34
CA MET A 192 -4.02 -25.46 15.74
C MET A 192 -3.03 -25.21 16.89
N ASP A 193 -3.28 -25.84 18.04
CA ASP A 193 -2.49 -25.70 19.26
C ASP A 193 -1.01 -26.05 19.04
N GLY A 194 -0.11 -25.15 19.44
CA GLY A 194 1.34 -25.38 19.46
C GLY A 194 2.11 -24.98 18.19
N CYS A 195 1.45 -24.42 17.18
CA CYS A 195 2.10 -23.93 15.95
C CYS A 195 2.13 -22.40 15.88
N ASN A 196 3.25 -21.83 15.44
CA ASN A 196 3.30 -20.40 15.10
C ASN A 196 2.72 -20.19 13.71
N SER A 197 1.76 -19.27 13.58
CA SER A 197 1.18 -18.89 12.29
C SER A 197 1.76 -17.57 11.79
N SER A 198 2.07 -17.51 10.49
CA SER A 198 2.30 -16.24 9.78
C SER A 198 1.39 -16.16 8.56
N ILE A 199 0.95 -14.95 8.24
CA ILE A 199 0.10 -14.70 7.08
C ILE A 199 0.87 -13.80 6.12
N LYS A 200 0.94 -14.21 4.87
CA LYS A 200 1.46 -13.40 3.78
C LYS A 200 0.32 -12.93 2.89
N ILE A 201 0.15 -11.62 2.79
CA ILE A 201 -0.80 -10.96 1.90
C ILE A 201 -0.04 -10.53 0.64
N CYS A 202 -0.45 -11.06 -0.50
CA CYS A 202 0.20 -10.91 -1.80
C CYS A 202 -0.79 -10.33 -2.82
N TYR A 203 -0.44 -9.25 -3.50
CA TYR A 203 -1.25 -8.77 -4.63
C TYR A 203 -0.42 -7.99 -5.63
N GLN A 204 -0.90 -8.01 -6.87
CA GLN A 204 -0.31 -7.25 -7.97
C GLN A 204 -1.17 -6.01 -8.24
N ALA A 205 -0.61 -4.83 -8.00
CA ALA A 205 -1.23 -3.56 -8.36
C ALA A 205 -0.80 -3.18 -9.78
N VAL A 206 -1.75 -2.83 -10.64
CA VAL A 206 -1.52 -2.44 -12.04
C VAL A 206 -2.19 -1.11 -12.36
N ASN A 207 -1.67 -0.35 -13.32
CA ASN A 207 -2.33 0.88 -13.76
C ASN A 207 -3.71 0.60 -14.36
N GLU A 208 -4.65 1.52 -14.14
CA GLU A 208 -5.92 1.47 -14.86
C GLU A 208 -5.71 1.76 -16.35
N ARG A 209 -6.44 1.01 -17.19
CA ARG A 209 -6.33 1.11 -18.66
C ARG A 209 -6.51 2.53 -19.19
N ILE A 210 -7.35 3.33 -18.54
CA ILE A 210 -7.65 4.71 -18.97
C ILE A 210 -6.41 5.61 -18.97
N TYR A 211 -5.42 5.36 -18.09
CA TYR A 211 -4.22 6.19 -18.00
C TYR A 211 -3.13 5.83 -19.03
N TYR A 212 -3.25 4.69 -19.73
CA TYR A 212 -2.29 4.34 -20.80
C TYR A 212 -2.35 5.30 -21.99
N ILE A 213 -3.51 5.93 -22.21
CA ILE A 213 -3.68 6.95 -23.26
C ILE A 213 -2.69 8.10 -23.06
N ILE A 214 -2.39 8.44 -21.81
CA ILE A 214 -1.44 9.51 -21.47
C ILE A 214 -0.04 9.17 -21.96
N SER A 215 0.42 7.94 -21.75
CA SER A 215 1.74 7.49 -22.22
C SER A 215 1.81 7.45 -23.75
N ILE A 216 0.72 7.06 -24.43
CA ILE A 216 0.63 7.06 -25.90
C ILE A 216 0.75 8.49 -26.44
N ILE A 217 -0.01 9.43 -25.88
CA ILE A 217 0.07 10.85 -26.29
C ILE A 217 1.46 11.40 -26.01
N GLY A 218 2.03 11.10 -24.84
CA GLY A 218 3.39 11.52 -24.48
C GLY A 218 4.46 10.97 -25.43
N PHE A 219 4.30 9.75 -25.94
CA PHE A 219 5.19 9.19 -26.95
C PHE A 219 5.05 9.90 -28.29
N ALA A 220 3.81 10.13 -28.75
CA ALA A 220 3.56 10.82 -30.02
C ALA A 220 4.16 12.23 -30.00
N LEU A 221 3.96 12.97 -28.90
CA LEU A 221 4.55 14.30 -28.72
C LEU A 221 6.08 14.26 -28.70
N LEU A 222 6.68 13.27 -28.03
CA LEU A 222 8.13 13.08 -28.03
C LEU A 222 8.67 12.81 -29.44
N LEU A 223 8.01 11.95 -30.22
CA LEU A 223 8.42 11.64 -31.58
C LEU A 223 8.39 12.88 -32.47
N VAL A 224 7.33 13.69 -32.37
CA VAL A 224 7.24 14.98 -33.07
C VAL A 224 8.35 15.92 -32.63
N ALA A 225 8.62 16.04 -31.33
CA ALA A 225 9.70 16.87 -30.80
C ALA A 225 11.09 16.44 -31.33
N ILE A 226 11.37 15.13 -31.38
CA ILE A 226 12.64 14.62 -31.92
C ILE A 226 12.80 14.95 -33.40
N LEU A 227 11.75 14.75 -34.21
CA LEU A 227 11.79 15.07 -35.65
C LEU A 227 12.02 16.56 -35.87
N ARG A 228 11.36 17.41 -35.08
CA ARG A 228 11.54 18.86 -35.14
C ARG A 228 12.95 19.27 -34.73
N PHE A 229 13.44 18.78 -33.60
CA PHE A 229 14.80 19.03 -33.13
C PHE A 229 15.84 18.64 -34.19
N TYR A 230 15.67 17.47 -34.84
CA TYR A 230 16.53 17.07 -35.94
C TYR A 230 16.49 18.06 -37.10
N GLY A 231 15.31 18.53 -37.52
CA GLY A 231 15.16 19.56 -38.55
C GLY A 231 15.81 20.89 -38.19
N ILE A 232 15.76 21.30 -36.92
CA ILE A 232 16.45 22.51 -36.42
C ILE A 232 17.97 22.33 -36.58
N VAL A 233 18.50 21.18 -36.15
CA VAL A 233 19.95 20.89 -36.18
C VAL A 233 20.49 20.77 -37.61
N THR A 234 19.71 20.21 -38.53
CA THR A 234 20.10 20.07 -39.95
C THR A 234 19.83 21.31 -40.79
N GLY A 235 19.18 22.33 -40.23
CA GLY A 235 18.88 23.58 -40.91
C GLY A 235 17.81 23.44 -41.99
N ASP A 236 16.80 22.58 -41.78
CA ASP A 236 15.73 22.37 -42.75
C ASP A 236 14.92 23.67 -42.97
N PRO A 237 14.94 24.26 -44.18
CA PRO A 237 14.26 25.51 -44.48
C PRO A 237 12.73 25.41 -44.46
N ASN A 238 12.17 24.19 -44.44
CA ASN A 238 10.73 23.97 -44.38
C ASN A 238 10.19 23.89 -42.95
N LEU A 239 11.05 23.94 -41.94
CA LEU A 239 10.62 23.85 -40.55
C LEU A 239 9.99 25.17 -40.09
N GLN A 240 8.66 25.25 -40.16
CA GLN A 240 7.91 26.39 -39.65
C GLN A 240 7.49 26.19 -38.20
N PHE A 241 7.42 27.29 -37.45
CA PHE A 241 6.86 27.30 -36.11
C PHE A 241 5.38 26.87 -36.15
N ASP A 242 5.02 25.82 -35.40
CA ASP A 242 3.64 25.34 -35.30
C ASP A 242 3.05 25.61 -33.91
N ILE A 243 2.18 26.63 -33.85
CA ILE A 243 1.46 27.01 -32.64
C ILE A 243 0.54 25.91 -32.10
N ARG A 244 0.07 24.98 -32.95
CA ARG A 244 -0.80 23.87 -32.54
C ARG A 244 -0.01 22.86 -31.71
N PHE A 245 1.21 22.57 -32.16
CA PHE A 245 2.14 21.71 -31.41
C PHE A 245 2.51 22.35 -30.06
N LEU A 246 2.82 23.64 -30.03
CA LEU A 246 3.08 24.39 -28.80
C LEU A 246 1.91 24.26 -27.82
N ALA A 247 0.69 24.55 -28.28
CA ALA A 247 -0.51 24.47 -27.44
C ALA A 247 -0.77 23.04 -26.93
N ALA A 248 -0.59 22.02 -27.77
CA ALA A 248 -0.75 20.62 -27.38
C ALA A 248 0.28 20.20 -26.31
N SER A 249 1.54 20.61 -26.47
CA SER A 249 2.64 20.33 -25.54
C SER A 249 2.41 20.98 -24.17
N VAL A 250 2.01 22.25 -24.15
CA VAL A 250 1.68 22.97 -22.90
C VAL A 250 0.44 22.36 -22.22
N GLY A 251 -0.60 22.03 -23.00
CA GLY A 251 -1.80 21.37 -22.48
C GLY A 251 -1.51 20.00 -21.88
N PHE A 252 -0.68 19.19 -22.55
CA PHE A 252 -0.24 17.89 -22.05
C PHE A 252 0.58 18.04 -20.76
N LEU A 253 1.53 18.96 -20.73
CA LEU A 253 2.34 19.25 -19.54
C LEU A 253 1.46 19.63 -18.33
N GLY A 254 0.49 20.52 -18.55
CA GLY A 254 -0.47 20.95 -17.53
C GLY A 254 -1.30 19.78 -16.99
N LEU A 255 -1.77 18.89 -17.87
CA LEU A 255 -2.50 17.68 -17.49
C LEU A 255 -1.64 16.73 -16.64
N ILE A 256 -0.40 16.47 -17.05
CA ILE A 256 0.51 15.60 -16.26
C ILE A 256 0.81 16.21 -14.90
N MET A 257 1.15 17.50 -14.85
CA MET A 257 1.43 18.18 -13.58
C MET A 257 0.21 18.15 -12.66
N GLY A 258 -1.00 18.31 -13.21
CA GLY A 258 -2.25 18.16 -12.48
C GLY A 258 -2.39 16.76 -11.85
N LEU A 259 -2.24 15.71 -12.65
CA LEU A 259 -2.35 14.32 -12.20
C LEU A 259 -1.29 13.97 -11.14
N VAL A 260 -0.04 14.37 -11.36
CA VAL A 260 1.06 14.14 -10.41
C VAL A 260 0.84 14.89 -9.10
N ARG A 261 0.33 16.13 -9.17
CA ARG A 261 -0.03 16.93 -7.97
C ARG A 261 -1.14 16.26 -7.17
N GLU A 262 -2.10 15.67 -7.85
CA GLU A 262 -3.20 14.92 -7.22
C GLU A 262 -2.80 13.53 -6.73
N GLY A 263 -1.56 13.10 -7.01
CA GLY A 263 -0.99 11.85 -6.52
C GLY A 263 -1.35 10.62 -7.36
N TYR A 264 -1.74 10.80 -8.63
CA TYR A 264 -1.97 9.70 -9.55
C TYR A 264 -0.67 9.01 -9.95
N GLU A 265 -0.71 7.68 -9.96
CA GLU A 265 0.36 6.84 -10.48
C GLU A 265 0.10 6.58 -11.96
N LEU A 266 0.99 7.12 -12.80
CA LEU A 266 0.89 7.07 -14.25
C LEU A 266 1.74 5.91 -14.79
N PRO A 267 1.25 5.16 -15.79
CA PRO A 267 2.04 4.12 -16.43
C PRO A 267 3.23 4.73 -17.18
N LEU A 268 4.35 4.00 -17.21
CA LEU A 268 5.56 4.42 -17.94
C LEU A 268 6.04 5.82 -17.49
N ARG A 269 5.96 6.11 -16.18
CA ARG A 269 6.23 7.45 -15.63
C ARG A 269 7.59 8.00 -16.06
N ARG A 270 8.64 7.18 -16.09
CA ARG A 270 9.97 7.59 -16.60
C ARG A 270 9.90 8.11 -18.02
N MET A 271 9.20 7.41 -18.91
CA MET A 271 9.04 7.81 -20.30
C MET A 271 8.25 9.11 -20.41
N VAL A 272 7.15 9.24 -19.68
CA VAL A 272 6.37 10.49 -19.64
C VAL A 272 7.23 11.66 -19.16
N PHE A 273 8.08 11.44 -18.16
CA PHE A 273 9.01 12.45 -17.65
C PHE A 273 10.07 12.84 -18.68
N VAL A 274 10.64 11.88 -19.41
CA VAL A 274 11.60 12.15 -20.50
C VAL A 274 10.92 12.93 -21.63
N SER A 275 9.70 12.55 -22.02
CA SER A 275 8.90 13.31 -22.99
C SER A 275 8.73 14.76 -22.56
N ILE A 276 8.40 14.99 -21.29
CA ILE A 276 8.25 16.34 -20.73
C ILE A 276 9.57 17.12 -20.79
N LEU A 277 10.69 16.51 -20.39
CA LEU A 277 11.99 17.18 -20.40
C LEU A 277 12.39 17.60 -21.81
N PHE A 278 12.22 16.71 -22.79
CA PHE A 278 12.49 17.01 -24.19
C PHE A 278 11.59 18.13 -24.72
N LEU A 279 10.29 18.08 -24.41
CA LEU A 279 9.36 19.14 -24.82
C LEU A 279 9.77 20.50 -24.24
N VAL A 280 10.22 20.57 -22.99
CA VAL A 280 10.68 21.83 -22.38
C VAL A 280 11.93 22.37 -23.09
N VAL A 281 12.88 21.48 -23.44
CA VAL A 281 14.10 21.87 -24.17
C VAL A 281 13.78 22.36 -25.58
N ASP A 282 12.96 21.61 -26.31
CA ASP A 282 12.52 21.94 -27.67
C ASP A 282 11.80 23.30 -27.69
N LEU A 283 10.85 23.51 -26.78
CA LEU A 283 10.16 24.78 -26.59
C LEU A 283 11.12 25.94 -26.27
N GLY A 284 12.10 25.71 -25.40
CA GLY A 284 13.10 26.71 -25.07
C GLY A 284 13.95 27.12 -26.27
N LEU A 285 14.36 26.15 -27.09
CA LEU A 285 15.12 26.38 -28.32
C LEU A 285 14.30 27.14 -29.36
N GLU A 286 13.03 26.77 -29.56
CA GLU A 286 12.15 27.48 -30.49
C GLU A 286 11.97 28.95 -30.10
N ILE A 287 11.77 29.24 -28.81
CA ILE A 287 11.63 30.64 -28.33
C ILE A 287 12.91 31.44 -28.58
N ILE A 288 14.08 30.82 -28.45
CA ILE A 288 15.37 31.49 -28.69
C ILE A 288 15.60 31.73 -30.18
N LEU A 289 15.24 30.77 -31.04
CA LEU A 289 15.43 30.83 -32.49
C LEU A 289 14.37 31.68 -33.21
N LEU A 290 13.23 31.96 -32.56
CA LEU A 290 12.21 32.90 -33.02
C LEU A 290 12.60 34.38 -32.85
N LYS A 291 13.73 34.67 -32.19
CA LYS A 291 14.37 36.00 -32.20
C LYS A 291 15.28 36.17 -33.39
#